data_AF-A0A7S0TEI0-F1
#
_entry.id   AF-A0A7S0TEI0-F1
#
_cell.length_a   1.000
_cell.length_b   1.000
_cell.length_c   1.000
_cell.angle_alpha   90.00
_cell.angle_beta   90.00
_cell.angle_gamma   90.00
#
_symmetry.space_group_name_H-M   'P 1'
#
loop_
_entity.id
_entity.type
_entity.pdbx_description
1 polymer ?
#
loop_
_entity_poly.entity_id
_entity_poly.type
_entity_poly.pdbx_seq_one_letter_code
_entity_poly.pdbx_strand_id
1 'polypeptide(L)'
;MFWRLGFAQQSPVEQLLESNDFDLVRLLDEDDLIQECKQLNQKLVDYLATPEQLQQLLQYIVNEPPEDGGDKEKFIYPYKSSEVLACDIGQLNDLLFSRPDMIEQLLSILQREPPLSPLPAGYFCKVMISLLSRRPEETLKVIEEHKVVPMLLQHLGASSVLELLLKVVSEVEESMHTRAYRSNFPDTGAMFGRTESHPAGEEMYQETVNQDVDVEWLHELHVVDALIGKFDASQSDEMHANASAALIGLISTQSQSAIMSHNTSSAMSSRRLGCELLVPSSTVSLLDKTLKSGSSS
;
A
#
# COMPACT_ATOMS: atom_id res chain seq x y z
N MET A 1 38.97 24.56 -1.13
CA MET A 1 38.25 25.61 -1.87
C MET A 1 36.95 25.00 -2.35
N PHE A 2 35.79 25.52 -1.93
CA PHE A 2 34.65 25.86 -2.80
C PHE A 2 33.51 26.35 -1.90
N TRP A 3 33.56 27.62 -1.52
CA TRP A 3 32.37 28.30 -1.03
C TRP A 3 31.38 28.38 -2.20
N ARG A 4 30.37 27.52 -2.23
CA ARG A 4 29.11 27.85 -2.91
C ARG A 4 28.31 28.72 -1.96
N LEU A 5 28.67 30.01 -1.90
CA LEU A 5 27.68 31.07 -1.67
C LEU A 5 26.79 31.09 -2.91
N GLY A 6 25.92 30.08 -3.04
CA GLY A 6 24.87 30.09 -4.02
C GLY A 6 23.80 31.03 -3.50
N PHE A 7 23.58 32.14 -4.19
CA PHE A 7 22.23 32.70 -4.23
C PHE A 7 21.31 31.51 -4.53
N ALA A 8 20.40 31.18 -3.63
CA ALA A 8 19.38 30.17 -3.92
C ALA A 8 18.61 30.71 -5.12
N GLN A 9 18.94 30.22 -6.32
CA GLN A 9 18.08 30.40 -7.48
C GLN A 9 16.79 29.73 -7.09
N GLN A 10 15.73 30.52 -7.00
CA GLN A 10 14.39 30.05 -6.72
C GLN A 10 14.06 28.94 -7.71
N SER A 11 13.58 27.80 -7.22
CA SER A 11 13.35 26.65 -8.07
C SER A 11 12.27 26.95 -9.13
N PRO A 12 12.30 26.30 -10.31
CA PRO A 12 11.26 26.49 -11.33
C PRO A 12 9.86 26.25 -10.77
N VAL A 13 9.69 25.26 -9.89
CA VAL A 13 8.41 24.98 -9.23
C VAL A 13 7.99 26.14 -8.32
N GLU A 14 8.91 26.71 -7.53
CA GLU A 14 8.57 27.88 -6.70
C GLU A 14 8.19 29.10 -7.55
N GLN A 15 8.87 29.32 -8.67
CA GLN A 15 8.52 30.41 -9.59
C GLN A 15 7.13 30.19 -10.21
N LEU A 16 6.82 28.94 -10.56
CA LEU A 16 5.51 28.55 -11.09
C LEU A 16 4.40 28.76 -10.06
N LEU A 17 4.61 28.33 -8.81
CA LEU A 17 3.66 28.49 -7.70
C LEU A 17 3.39 29.96 -7.34
N GLU A 18 4.31 30.87 -7.66
CA GLU A 18 4.14 32.31 -7.48
C GLU A 18 3.49 33.01 -8.67
N SER A 19 3.31 32.31 -9.79
CA SER A 19 2.69 32.88 -10.98
C SER A 19 1.17 33.04 -10.80
N ASN A 20 0.55 33.99 -11.50
CA ASN A 20 -0.90 34.25 -11.38
C ASN A 20 -1.79 33.25 -12.15
N ASP A 21 -1.18 32.38 -12.96
CA ASP A 21 -1.87 31.44 -13.86
C ASP A 21 -1.18 30.08 -13.73
N PHE A 22 -1.41 29.39 -12.62
CA PHE A 22 -0.87 28.05 -12.38
C PHE A 22 -2.00 27.08 -12.01
N ASP A 23 -1.84 25.84 -12.43
CA ASP A 23 -2.72 24.72 -12.12
C ASP A 23 -1.88 23.45 -11.91
N LEU A 24 -2.56 22.36 -11.54
CA LEU A 24 -1.89 21.08 -11.32
C LEU A 24 -1.26 20.53 -12.60
N VAL A 25 -1.85 20.78 -13.77
CA VAL A 25 -1.33 20.28 -15.05
C VAL A 25 0.02 20.90 -15.37
N ARG A 26 0.17 22.21 -15.19
CA ARG A 26 1.47 22.89 -15.33
C ARG A 26 2.48 22.37 -14.33
N LEU A 27 2.06 22.13 -13.09
CA LEU A 27 2.93 21.56 -12.08
C LEU A 27 3.41 20.14 -12.48
N LEU A 28 2.52 19.32 -13.02
CA LEU A 28 2.85 17.99 -13.56
C LEU A 28 3.73 18.06 -14.82
N ASP A 29 3.82 19.20 -15.49
CA ASP A 29 4.76 19.40 -16.60
C ASP A 29 6.19 19.68 -16.11
N GLU A 30 6.39 20.13 -14.87
CA GLU A 30 7.71 20.43 -14.31
C GLU A 30 8.55 19.18 -14.06
N ASP A 31 9.78 19.16 -14.57
CA ASP A 31 10.70 18.02 -14.44
C ASP A 31 11.19 17.83 -12.99
N ASP A 32 11.36 18.92 -12.24
CA ASP A 32 11.87 18.91 -10.87
C ASP A 32 10.78 18.59 -9.82
N LEU A 33 9.50 18.46 -10.22
CA LEU A 33 8.36 18.24 -9.32
C LEU A 33 8.62 17.13 -8.27
N ILE A 34 9.02 15.94 -8.73
CA ILE A 34 9.22 14.77 -7.86
C ILE A 34 10.40 15.02 -6.91
N GLN A 35 11.44 15.69 -7.39
CA GLN A 35 12.60 16.00 -6.56
C GLN A 35 12.24 17.01 -5.47
N GLU A 36 11.46 18.04 -5.79
CA GLU A 36 11.02 19.04 -4.81
C GLU A 36 10.03 18.46 -3.79
N CYS A 37 9.17 17.53 -4.21
CA CYS A 37 8.35 16.72 -3.31
C CYS A 37 9.22 15.96 -2.29
N LYS A 38 10.27 15.29 -2.76
CA LYS A 38 11.23 14.55 -1.90
C LYS A 38 12.04 15.47 -0.98
N GLN A 39 12.22 16.73 -1.36
CA GLN A 39 12.87 17.77 -0.54
C GLN A 39 11.91 18.46 0.42
N LEU A 40 10.62 18.11 0.41
CA LEU A 40 9.57 18.70 1.25
C LEU A 40 9.51 20.24 1.09
N ASN A 41 9.56 20.72 -0.16
CA ASN A 41 9.36 22.14 -0.44
C ASN A 41 8.00 22.59 0.13
N GLN A 42 8.03 23.50 1.10
CA GLN A 42 6.83 23.87 1.87
C GLN A 42 5.73 24.44 1.00
N LYS A 43 6.04 25.33 0.05
CA LYS A 43 5.02 25.92 -0.84
C LYS A 43 4.35 24.87 -1.72
N LEU A 44 5.15 23.91 -2.20
CA LEU A 44 4.67 22.81 -3.01
C LEU A 44 3.79 21.86 -2.19
N VAL A 45 4.24 21.50 -0.99
CA VAL A 45 3.49 20.64 -0.08
C VAL A 45 2.17 21.31 0.33
N ASP A 46 2.18 22.60 0.68
CA ASP A 46 0.98 23.35 1.05
C ASP A 46 -0.05 23.39 -0.10
N TYR A 47 0.42 23.53 -1.35
CA TYR A 47 -0.45 23.49 -2.52
C TYR A 47 -1.04 22.10 -2.78
N LEU A 48 -0.18 21.06 -2.77
CA LEU A 48 -0.60 19.69 -3.04
C LEU A 48 -1.51 19.14 -1.93
N ALA A 49 -1.26 19.51 -0.67
CA ALA A 49 -2.06 19.14 0.51
C ALA A 49 -3.36 19.95 0.63
N THR A 50 -3.99 20.24 -0.50
CA THR A 50 -5.35 20.76 -0.58
C THR A 50 -6.30 19.69 -1.15
N PRO A 51 -7.57 19.66 -0.72
CA PRO A 51 -8.52 18.66 -1.18
C PRO A 51 -8.64 18.54 -2.69
N GLU A 52 -8.65 19.69 -3.38
CA GLU A 52 -8.85 19.79 -4.82
C GLU A 52 -7.67 19.18 -5.59
N GLN A 53 -6.43 19.37 -5.12
CA GLN A 53 -5.25 18.84 -5.80
C GLN A 53 -5.06 17.36 -5.51
N LEU A 54 -5.24 16.93 -4.26
CA LEU A 54 -5.18 15.51 -3.92
C LEU A 54 -6.25 14.72 -4.68
N GLN A 55 -7.47 15.24 -4.80
CA GLN A 55 -8.54 14.61 -5.58
C GLN A 55 -8.18 14.44 -7.07
N GLN A 56 -7.54 15.44 -7.68
CA GLN A 56 -7.07 15.35 -9.07
C GLN A 56 -5.89 14.37 -9.24
N LEU A 57 -4.93 14.35 -8.31
CA LEU A 57 -3.85 13.36 -8.31
C LEU A 57 -4.40 11.94 -8.26
N LEU A 58 -5.38 11.70 -7.38
CA LEU A 58 -6.08 10.42 -7.30
C LEU A 58 -6.80 10.09 -8.61
N GLN A 59 -7.42 11.08 -9.26
CA GLN A 59 -8.10 10.89 -10.54
C GLN A 59 -7.16 10.38 -11.63
N TYR A 60 -5.95 10.93 -11.73
CA TYR A 60 -4.92 10.45 -12.67
C TYR A 60 -4.43 9.03 -12.40
N ILE A 61 -4.56 8.55 -11.17
CA ILE A 61 -4.10 7.22 -10.75
C ILE A 61 -5.17 6.18 -10.98
N VAL A 62 -6.42 6.48 -10.60
CA VAL A 62 -7.49 5.49 -10.61
C VAL A 62 -8.16 5.39 -11.97
N ASN A 63 -8.37 6.49 -12.70
CA ASN A 63 -9.12 6.46 -13.95
C ASN A 63 -8.31 5.95 -15.14
N GLU A 64 -8.99 5.33 -16.10
CA GLU A 64 -8.40 5.12 -17.41
C GLU A 64 -8.11 6.49 -18.05
N PRO A 65 -6.93 6.68 -18.65
CA PRO A 65 -6.65 7.90 -19.36
C PRO A 65 -7.58 8.04 -20.58
N PRO A 66 -7.94 9.27 -20.98
CA PRO A 66 -8.81 9.49 -22.13
C PRO A 66 -8.23 8.88 -23.41
N GLU A 67 -9.06 8.21 -24.20
CA GLU A 67 -8.64 7.53 -25.44
C GLU A 67 -8.09 8.52 -26.47
N ASP A 68 -8.65 9.72 -26.53
CA ASP A 68 -8.24 10.85 -27.36
C ASP A 68 -7.16 11.73 -26.72
N GLY A 69 -6.74 11.40 -25.49
CA GLY A 69 -5.71 12.13 -24.76
C GLY A 69 -4.32 12.02 -25.38
N GLY A 70 -3.49 13.03 -25.11
CA GLY A 70 -2.08 13.05 -25.52
C GLY A 70 -1.22 12.07 -24.71
N ASP A 71 0.02 11.84 -25.16
CA ASP A 71 0.96 10.94 -24.47
C ASP A 71 1.20 11.35 -23.00
N LYS A 72 1.17 12.65 -22.71
CA LYS A 72 1.31 13.16 -21.34
C LYS A 72 0.16 12.71 -20.43
N GLU A 73 -1.07 12.85 -20.90
CA GLU A 73 -2.27 12.45 -20.13
C GLU A 73 -2.35 10.94 -19.94
N LYS A 74 -1.87 10.19 -20.93
CA LYS A 74 -1.86 8.72 -20.90
C LYS A 74 -0.79 8.14 -19.99
N PHE A 75 0.39 8.75 -19.94
CA PHE A 75 1.56 8.12 -19.30
C PHE A 75 2.27 9.02 -18.28
N ILE A 76 2.40 10.32 -18.55
CA ILE A 76 3.23 11.22 -17.71
C ILE A 76 2.47 11.69 -16.47
N TYR A 77 1.23 12.15 -16.63
CA TYR A 77 0.43 12.68 -15.51
C TYR A 77 0.06 11.59 -14.50
N PRO A 78 -0.39 10.38 -14.90
CA PRO A 78 -0.56 9.26 -13.99
C PRO A 78 0.75 8.86 -13.28
N TYR A 79 1.86 8.80 -14.02
CA TYR A 79 3.16 8.47 -13.45
C TYR A 79 3.60 9.47 -12.38
N LYS A 80 3.64 10.76 -12.71
CA LYS A 80 4.04 11.82 -11.76
C LYS A 80 3.09 11.89 -10.57
N SER A 81 1.78 11.73 -10.78
CA SER A 81 0.81 11.68 -9.68
C SER A 81 1.09 10.52 -8.72
N SER A 82 1.37 9.33 -9.26
CA SER A 82 1.74 8.17 -8.44
C SER A 82 3.07 8.36 -7.70
N GLU A 83 4.04 9.08 -8.28
CA GLU A 83 5.32 9.40 -7.63
C GLU A 83 5.11 10.41 -6.49
N VAL A 84 4.28 11.44 -6.70
CA VAL A 84 3.96 12.44 -5.67
C VAL A 84 3.27 11.77 -4.48
N LEU A 85 2.24 10.95 -4.69
CA LEU A 85 1.57 10.25 -3.60
C LEU A 85 2.41 9.13 -2.97
N ALA A 86 3.41 8.60 -3.68
CA ALA A 86 4.38 7.68 -3.12
C ALA A 86 5.52 8.40 -2.36
N CYS A 87 5.63 9.74 -2.46
CA CYS A 87 6.55 10.49 -1.62
C CYS A 87 6.06 10.48 -0.17
N ASP A 88 7.00 10.49 0.77
CA ASP A 88 6.73 10.52 2.21
C ASP A 88 6.35 11.93 2.67
N ILE A 89 5.22 12.44 2.18
CA ILE A 89 4.69 13.77 2.49
C ILE A 89 3.59 13.61 3.53
N GLY A 90 3.91 13.92 4.79
CA GLY A 90 3.01 13.77 5.93
C GLY A 90 1.65 14.46 5.73
N GLN A 91 1.66 15.73 5.33
CA GLN A 91 0.44 16.52 5.15
C GLN A 91 -0.52 15.94 4.11
N LEU A 92 0.01 15.33 3.03
CA LEU A 92 -0.82 14.66 2.02
C LEU A 92 -1.45 13.38 2.58
N ASN A 93 -0.67 12.58 3.31
CA ASN A 93 -1.17 11.36 3.94
C ASN A 93 -2.22 11.70 5.01
N ASP A 94 -1.97 12.71 5.84
CA ASP A 94 -2.89 13.16 6.88
C ASP A 94 -4.22 13.62 6.26
N LEU A 95 -4.16 14.37 5.16
CA LEU A 95 -5.35 14.79 4.40
C LEU A 95 -6.11 13.58 3.82
N LEU A 96 -5.39 12.65 3.19
CA LEU A 96 -5.96 11.43 2.61
C LEU A 96 -6.72 10.61 3.66
N PHE A 97 -6.10 10.32 4.81
CA PHE A 97 -6.72 9.52 5.87
C PHE A 97 -7.81 10.27 6.65
N SER A 98 -7.77 11.60 6.68
CA SER A 98 -8.82 12.42 7.30
C SER A 98 -10.11 12.50 6.47
N ARG A 99 -10.09 12.02 5.22
CA ARG A 99 -11.17 12.17 4.23
C ARG A 99 -11.64 10.82 3.69
N PRO A 100 -12.77 10.29 4.18
CA PRO A 100 -13.32 9.02 3.69
C PRO A 100 -13.58 9.01 2.18
N ASP A 101 -14.00 10.13 1.61
CA ASP A 101 -14.28 10.27 0.18
C ASP A 101 -13.03 10.13 -0.71
N MET A 102 -11.85 10.52 -0.20
CA MET A 102 -10.57 10.33 -0.91
C MET A 102 -10.10 8.87 -0.87
N ILE A 103 -10.30 8.21 0.27
CA ILE A 103 -10.05 6.76 0.41
C ILE A 103 -10.98 5.98 -0.54
N GLU A 104 -12.27 6.30 -0.55
CA GLU A 104 -13.25 5.68 -1.46
C GLU A 104 -12.86 5.90 -2.93
N GLN A 105 -12.41 7.12 -3.29
CA GLN A 105 -11.92 7.40 -4.64
C GLN A 105 -10.69 6.55 -4.98
N LEU A 106 -9.70 6.46 -4.09
CA LEU A 106 -8.50 5.65 -4.29
C LEU A 106 -8.86 4.16 -4.50
N LEU A 107 -9.78 3.64 -3.70
CA LEU A 107 -10.21 2.24 -3.75
C LEU A 107 -11.21 1.93 -4.89
N SER A 108 -11.78 2.96 -5.53
CA SER A 108 -12.78 2.80 -6.59
C SER A 108 -12.32 1.94 -7.77
N ILE A 109 -11.01 1.91 -8.05
CA ILE A 109 -10.43 1.07 -9.10
C ILE A 109 -10.73 -0.42 -8.88
N LEU A 110 -10.78 -0.88 -7.62
CA LEU A 110 -11.03 -2.28 -7.30
C LEU A 110 -12.51 -2.68 -7.51
N GLN A 111 -13.42 -1.70 -7.63
CA GLN A 111 -14.85 -1.94 -7.88
C GLN A 111 -15.15 -2.24 -9.37
N ARG A 112 -14.17 -2.12 -10.26
CA ARG A 112 -14.32 -2.43 -11.68
C ARG A 112 -14.41 -3.93 -11.92
N GLU A 113 -14.98 -4.32 -13.06
CA GLU A 113 -14.95 -5.72 -13.48
C GLU A 113 -13.52 -6.15 -13.83
N PRO A 114 -13.07 -7.34 -13.40
CA PRO A 114 -11.79 -7.89 -13.85
C PRO A 114 -11.78 -8.14 -15.37
N PRO A 115 -10.62 -8.02 -16.04
CA PRO A 115 -9.32 -7.66 -15.48
C PRO A 115 -9.13 -6.13 -15.40
N LEU A 116 -8.36 -5.67 -14.40
CA LEU A 116 -7.90 -4.29 -14.36
C LEU A 116 -6.88 -4.02 -15.47
N SER A 117 -6.94 -2.81 -16.05
CA SER A 117 -5.89 -2.31 -16.94
C SER A 117 -4.54 -2.27 -16.20
N PRO A 118 -3.45 -2.80 -16.79
CA PRO A 118 -2.17 -2.91 -16.10
C PRO A 118 -1.61 -1.58 -15.58
N LEU A 119 -1.90 -0.48 -16.28
CA LEU A 119 -1.32 0.82 -16.01
C LEU A 119 -1.94 1.48 -14.75
N PRO A 120 -3.27 1.75 -14.67
CA PRO A 120 -3.90 2.19 -13.43
C PRO A 120 -3.70 1.23 -12.26
N ALA A 121 -3.75 -0.09 -12.51
CA ALA A 121 -3.52 -1.10 -11.46
C ALA A 121 -2.12 -0.97 -10.86
N GLY A 122 -1.09 -0.74 -11.70
CA GLY A 122 0.28 -0.51 -11.25
C GLY A 122 0.42 0.75 -10.39
N TYR A 123 -0.15 1.87 -10.81
CA TYR A 123 -0.09 3.12 -10.04
C TYR A 123 -0.84 3.03 -8.71
N PHE A 124 -2.05 2.46 -8.72
CA PHE A 124 -2.82 2.21 -7.50
C PHE A 124 -2.01 1.34 -6.52
N CYS A 125 -1.50 0.20 -6.98
CA CYS A 125 -0.77 -0.74 -6.11
C CYS A 125 0.49 -0.08 -5.54
N LYS A 126 1.21 0.70 -6.33
CA LYS A 126 2.37 1.46 -5.86
C LYS A 126 2.04 2.43 -4.74
N VAL A 127 0.95 3.21 -4.87
CA VAL A 127 0.52 4.13 -3.81
C VAL A 127 0.15 3.36 -2.55
N MET A 128 -0.66 2.30 -2.68
CA MET A 128 -1.03 1.47 -1.53
C MET A 128 0.18 0.82 -0.84
N ILE A 129 1.16 0.32 -1.60
CA ILE A 129 2.41 -0.22 -1.05
C ILE A 129 3.22 0.86 -0.32
N SER A 130 3.25 2.09 -0.84
CA SER A 130 3.90 3.21 -0.17
C SER A 130 3.21 3.54 1.16
N LEU A 131 1.88 3.64 1.15
CA LEU A 131 1.07 3.89 2.34
C LEU A 131 1.26 2.79 3.40
N LEU A 132 1.22 1.52 3.00
CA LEU A 132 1.52 0.38 3.88
C LEU A 132 2.90 0.49 4.52
N SER A 133 3.90 1.02 3.80
CA SER A 133 5.27 1.13 4.32
C SER A 133 5.48 2.35 5.23
N ARG A 134 4.62 3.37 5.15
CA ARG A 134 4.81 4.66 5.84
C ARG A 134 3.79 4.93 6.95
N ARG A 135 2.58 4.40 6.78
CA ARG A 135 1.40 4.52 7.65
C ARG A 135 0.71 3.15 7.75
N PRO A 136 1.41 2.10 8.24
CA PRO A 136 0.91 0.73 8.23
C PRO A 136 -0.39 0.60 9.02
N GLU A 137 -0.49 1.23 10.19
CA GLU A 137 -1.67 1.10 11.07
C GLU A 137 -2.93 1.69 10.42
N GLU A 138 -2.85 2.92 9.90
CA GLU A 138 -3.98 3.56 9.21
C GLU A 138 -4.34 2.83 7.91
N THR A 139 -3.34 2.36 7.17
CA THR A 139 -3.57 1.67 5.89
C THR A 139 -4.19 0.29 6.09
N LEU A 140 -3.75 -0.47 7.09
CA LEU A 140 -4.32 -1.79 7.42
C LEU A 140 -5.77 -1.64 7.90
N LYS A 141 -6.08 -0.61 8.69
CA LYS A 141 -7.45 -0.27 9.08
C LYS A 141 -8.34 0.00 7.86
N VAL A 142 -7.88 0.80 6.90
CA VAL A 142 -8.60 1.04 5.64
C VAL A 142 -8.83 -0.26 4.87
N ILE A 143 -7.82 -1.13 4.78
CA ILE A 143 -7.89 -2.42 4.09
C ILE A 143 -8.95 -3.33 4.70
N GLU A 144 -9.01 -3.40 6.03
CA GLU A 144 -10.00 -4.17 6.77
C GLU A 144 -11.41 -3.60 6.58
N GLU A 145 -11.60 -2.31 6.89
CA GLU A 145 -12.90 -1.63 6.86
C GLU A 145 -13.56 -1.69 5.47
N HIS A 146 -12.75 -1.55 4.41
CA HIS A 146 -13.23 -1.54 3.03
C HIS A 146 -13.16 -2.91 2.35
N LYS A 147 -12.80 -3.98 3.08
CA LYS A 147 -12.71 -5.35 2.55
C LYS A 147 -11.85 -5.43 1.29
N VAL A 148 -10.68 -4.78 1.33
CA VAL A 148 -9.79 -4.66 0.18
C VAL A 148 -9.22 -6.02 -0.23
N VAL A 149 -8.83 -6.88 0.72
CA VAL A 149 -8.22 -8.20 0.42
C VAL A 149 -9.11 -9.09 -0.48
N PRO A 150 -10.41 -9.28 -0.21
CA PRO A 150 -11.31 -9.97 -1.14
C PRO A 150 -11.33 -9.38 -2.55
N MET A 151 -11.25 -8.06 -2.68
CA MET A 151 -11.22 -7.39 -3.98
C MET A 151 -9.88 -7.60 -4.69
N LEU A 152 -8.74 -7.57 -3.97
CA LEU A 152 -7.43 -7.92 -4.52
C LEU A 152 -7.42 -9.36 -5.06
N LEU A 153 -8.03 -10.30 -4.34
CA LEU A 153 -8.15 -11.69 -4.79
C LEU A 153 -8.98 -11.83 -6.07
N GLN A 154 -9.95 -10.93 -6.33
CA GLN A 154 -10.69 -10.90 -7.60
C GLN A 154 -9.82 -10.42 -8.76
N HIS A 155 -8.90 -9.50 -8.49
CA HIS A 155 -8.02 -8.86 -9.48
C HIS A 155 -6.62 -9.47 -9.56
N LEU A 156 -6.42 -10.66 -8.99
CA LEU A 156 -5.11 -11.31 -8.86
C LEU A 156 -4.46 -11.68 -10.20
N GLY A 157 -5.16 -11.57 -11.33
CA GLY A 157 -4.57 -11.68 -12.66
C GLY A 157 -3.52 -10.60 -12.98
N ALA A 158 -3.57 -9.44 -12.30
CA ALA A 158 -2.55 -8.40 -12.43
C ALA A 158 -1.39 -8.62 -11.44
N SER A 159 -0.15 -8.67 -11.93
CA SER A 159 1.03 -8.93 -11.09
C SER A 159 1.25 -7.87 -10.01
N SER A 160 0.92 -6.61 -10.27
CA SER A 160 0.99 -5.54 -9.26
C SER A 160 0.02 -5.77 -8.10
N VAL A 161 -1.14 -6.39 -8.35
CA VAL A 161 -2.14 -6.73 -7.33
C VAL A 161 -1.64 -7.88 -6.45
N LEU A 162 -0.95 -8.87 -7.05
CA LEU A 162 -0.25 -9.91 -6.30
C LEU A 162 0.80 -9.30 -5.35
N GLU A 163 1.65 -8.39 -5.85
CA GLU A 163 2.67 -7.73 -5.03
C GLU A 163 2.05 -6.97 -3.86
N LEU A 164 0.96 -6.23 -4.10
CA LEU A 164 0.21 -5.55 -3.05
C LEU A 164 -0.37 -6.55 -2.03
N LEU A 165 -0.99 -7.65 -2.48
CA LEU A 165 -1.53 -8.68 -1.58
C LEU A 165 -0.44 -9.24 -0.66
N LEU A 166 0.72 -9.59 -1.22
CA LEU A 166 1.86 -10.09 -0.44
C LEU A 166 2.40 -9.05 0.54
N LYS A 167 2.44 -7.77 0.15
CA LYS A 167 2.81 -6.67 1.04
C LYS A 167 1.82 -6.53 2.20
N VAL A 168 0.51 -6.59 1.95
CA VAL A 168 -0.53 -6.56 3.00
C VAL A 168 -0.31 -7.67 4.01
N VAL A 169 -0.14 -8.92 3.54
CA VAL A 169 0.09 -10.06 4.44
C VAL A 169 1.36 -9.86 5.27
N SER A 170 2.43 -9.37 4.63
CA SER A 170 3.71 -9.16 5.32
C SER A 170 3.60 -8.11 6.41
N GLU A 171 2.88 -7.00 6.17
CA GLU A 171 2.64 -5.96 7.19
C GLU A 171 1.73 -6.44 8.32
N VAL A 172 0.70 -7.24 8.02
CA VAL A 172 -0.13 -7.85 9.06
C VAL A 172 0.72 -8.78 9.94
N GLU A 173 1.57 -9.62 9.36
CA GLU A 173 2.48 -10.46 10.14
C GLU A 173 3.47 -9.62 10.96
N GLU A 174 4.08 -8.57 10.39
CA GLU A 174 5.04 -7.71 11.09
C GLU A 174 4.41 -6.96 12.28
N SER A 175 3.18 -6.46 12.12
CA SER A 175 2.43 -5.81 13.20
C SER A 175 2.13 -6.79 14.36
N MET A 176 1.80 -8.06 14.06
CA MET A 176 1.63 -9.12 15.07
C MET A 176 2.91 -9.34 15.89
N HIS A 177 4.08 -9.37 15.25
CA HIS A 177 5.36 -9.57 15.93
C HIS A 177 5.70 -8.39 16.84
N THR A 178 5.54 -7.16 16.34
CA THR A 178 5.78 -5.94 17.09
C THR A 178 4.91 -5.87 18.34
N ARG A 179 3.63 -6.24 18.21
CA ARG A 179 2.69 -6.31 19.33
C ARG A 179 3.07 -7.38 20.36
N ALA A 180 3.40 -8.58 19.90
CA ALA A 180 3.81 -9.67 20.80
C ALA A 180 5.08 -9.32 21.58
N TYR A 181 6.02 -8.64 20.93
CA TYR A 181 7.22 -8.13 21.60
C TYR A 181 6.86 -7.08 22.67
N ARG A 182 6.04 -6.08 22.32
CA ARG A 182 5.57 -5.05 23.27
C ARG A 182 4.84 -5.65 24.48
N SER A 183 4.00 -6.66 24.26
CA SER A 183 3.29 -7.37 25.34
C SER A 183 4.22 -8.16 26.26
N ASN A 184 5.31 -8.71 25.74
CA ASN A 184 6.27 -9.49 26.52
C ASN A 184 7.30 -8.61 27.26
N PHE A 185 7.53 -7.39 26.79
CA PHE A 185 8.51 -6.45 27.36
C PHE A 185 7.95 -5.03 27.54
N PRO A 186 6.93 -4.85 28.41
CA PRO A 186 6.22 -3.58 28.56
C PRO A 186 7.11 -2.39 28.96
N ASP A 187 8.20 -2.61 29.71
CA ASP A 187 9.10 -1.55 30.18
C ASP A 187 10.14 -1.08 29.13
N THR A 188 10.29 -1.78 27.99
CA THR A 188 11.28 -1.41 26.96
C THR A 188 10.74 -0.44 25.90
N GLY A 189 9.41 -0.30 25.77
CA GLY A 189 8.78 0.66 24.85
C GLY A 189 9.14 2.12 25.14
N ALA A 190 9.53 2.43 26.39
CA ALA A 190 9.95 3.77 26.80
C ALA A 190 11.41 4.12 26.44
N MET A 191 12.24 3.16 26.02
CA MET A 191 13.66 3.41 25.71
C MET A 191 13.92 3.91 24.29
N PHE A 192 13.06 3.57 23.32
CA PHE A 192 13.24 3.94 21.91
C PHE A 192 12.44 5.18 21.47
N GLY A 193 11.68 5.79 22.37
CA GLY A 193 10.88 6.99 22.10
C GLY A 193 11.02 8.02 23.21
N ARG A 194 12.18 8.68 23.33
CA ARG A 194 12.36 10.02 23.93
C ARG A 194 13.84 10.43 23.88
N THR A 195 14.25 11.01 22.76
CA THR A 195 15.23 12.10 22.79
C THR A 195 14.55 13.32 22.24
N GLU A 196 13.67 13.94 23.03
CA GLU A 196 13.39 15.37 22.92
C GLU A 196 12.56 15.81 24.13
N SER A 197 13.14 16.74 24.88
CA SER A 197 12.48 17.47 25.95
C SER A 197 11.65 18.59 25.33
N HIS A 198 10.34 18.43 25.21
CA HIS A 198 9.44 19.53 24.83
C HIS A 198 8.08 19.49 25.58
N PRO A 199 7.42 20.66 25.73
CA PRO A 199 6.59 20.98 26.89
C PRO A 199 5.12 20.54 26.74
N ALA A 200 4.46 20.47 27.89
CA ALA A 200 3.07 20.07 28.10
C ALA A 200 2.07 20.82 27.19
N GLY A 201 1.47 20.07 26.25
CA GLY A 201 0.44 20.58 25.35
C GLY A 201 -0.26 19.53 24.48
N GLU A 202 0.30 18.32 24.36
CA GLU A 202 -0.19 17.26 23.46
C GLU A 202 -0.86 16.07 24.15
N GLU A 203 -1.40 16.22 25.37
CA GLU A 203 -2.14 15.12 26.01
C GLU A 203 -3.47 14.80 25.30
N MET A 204 -3.95 15.66 24.38
CA MET A 204 -5.22 15.46 23.68
C MET A 204 -5.08 14.72 22.33
N TYR A 205 -3.87 14.53 21.81
CA TYR A 205 -3.63 13.86 20.51
C TYR A 205 -3.10 12.42 20.63
N GLN A 206 -2.76 11.95 21.83
CA GLN A 206 -2.19 10.61 22.03
C GLN A 206 -3.24 9.53 22.38
N GLU A 207 -4.47 9.90 22.73
CA GLU A 207 -5.50 8.90 23.09
C GLU A 207 -6.11 8.16 21.90
N THR A 208 -5.91 8.62 20.66
CA THR A 208 -6.52 8.00 19.47
C THR A 208 -5.66 6.93 18.78
N VAL A 209 -4.38 6.78 19.16
CA VAL A 209 -3.42 5.84 18.51
C VAL A 209 -3.26 4.52 19.31
N ASN A 210 -3.98 4.36 20.42
CA ASN A 210 -3.94 3.13 21.24
C ASN A 210 -5.05 2.12 20.91
N GLN A 211 -5.76 2.27 19.79
CA GLN A 211 -6.58 1.18 19.27
C GLN A 211 -5.66 0.19 18.54
N ASP A 212 -5.16 -0.78 19.30
CA ASP A 212 -4.55 -2.00 18.78
C ASP A 212 -5.36 -2.50 17.56
N VAL A 213 -4.82 -2.36 16.35
CA VAL A 213 -5.42 -2.91 15.13
C VAL A 213 -5.57 -4.41 15.37
N ASP A 214 -6.81 -4.90 15.32
CA ASP A 214 -7.04 -6.34 15.28
C ASP A 214 -6.50 -6.85 13.96
N VAL A 215 -5.77 -7.95 14.01
CA VAL A 215 -5.11 -8.56 12.84
C VAL A 215 -5.58 -9.98 12.63
N GLU A 216 -6.52 -10.45 13.47
CA GLU A 216 -7.19 -11.73 13.29
C GLU A 216 -8.14 -11.71 12.08
N TRP A 217 -8.64 -10.53 11.65
CA TRP A 217 -9.54 -10.40 10.49
C TRP A 217 -8.97 -11.04 9.21
N LEU A 218 -7.65 -11.01 9.01
CA LEU A 218 -7.04 -11.56 7.81
C LEU A 218 -7.16 -13.10 7.76
N HIS A 219 -7.12 -13.75 8.92
CA HIS A 219 -7.34 -15.20 9.03
C HIS A 219 -8.79 -15.57 8.74
N GLU A 220 -9.75 -14.74 9.17
CA GLU A 220 -11.18 -14.96 8.91
C GLU A 220 -11.54 -14.89 7.42
N LEU A 221 -10.70 -14.25 6.61
CA LEU A 221 -10.88 -14.17 5.17
C LEU A 221 -10.49 -15.46 4.42
N HIS A 222 -9.87 -16.43 5.09
CA HIS A 222 -9.45 -17.70 4.49
C HIS A 222 -8.67 -17.52 3.18
N VAL A 223 -7.68 -16.62 3.19
CA VAL A 223 -6.93 -16.19 2.00
C VAL A 223 -6.32 -17.39 1.26
N VAL A 224 -5.81 -18.38 1.98
CA VAL A 224 -5.25 -19.60 1.37
C VAL A 224 -6.30 -20.40 0.60
N ASP A 225 -7.48 -20.61 1.18
CA ASP A 225 -8.57 -21.32 0.50
C ASP A 225 -9.07 -20.53 -0.72
N ALA A 226 -9.14 -19.20 -0.62
CA ALA A 226 -9.51 -18.34 -1.72
C ALA A 226 -8.50 -18.43 -2.88
N LEU A 227 -7.20 -18.47 -2.58
CA LEU A 227 -6.12 -18.67 -3.55
C LEU A 227 -6.17 -20.07 -4.18
N ILE A 228 -6.39 -21.12 -3.40
CA ILE A 228 -6.61 -22.48 -3.90
C ILE A 228 -7.83 -22.51 -4.84
N GLY A 229 -8.88 -21.75 -4.51
CA GLY A 229 -10.05 -21.55 -5.34
C GLY A 229 -9.75 -21.06 -6.76
N LYS A 230 -8.65 -20.32 -6.96
CA LYS A 230 -8.25 -19.74 -8.26
C LYS A 230 -7.70 -20.75 -9.27
N PHE A 231 -7.39 -21.98 -8.88
CA PHE A 231 -6.94 -23.04 -9.81
C PHE A 231 -8.08 -23.72 -10.59
N ASP A 232 -9.26 -23.10 -10.64
CA ASP A 232 -10.35 -23.58 -11.48
C ASP A 232 -10.03 -23.39 -12.97
N ALA A 233 -10.45 -24.33 -13.82
CA ALA A 233 -10.19 -24.31 -15.26
C ALA A 233 -10.81 -23.09 -15.99
N SER A 234 -11.77 -22.41 -15.36
CA SER A 234 -12.38 -21.17 -15.88
C SER A 234 -11.51 -19.91 -15.72
N GLN A 235 -10.46 -19.98 -14.90
CA GLN A 235 -9.57 -18.84 -14.65
C GLN A 235 -8.45 -18.74 -15.69
N SER A 236 -7.87 -17.55 -15.85
CA SER A 236 -6.78 -17.34 -16.82
C SER A 236 -5.45 -17.94 -16.36
N ASP A 237 -4.54 -18.15 -17.30
CA ASP A 237 -3.18 -18.63 -17.02
C ASP A 237 -2.42 -17.67 -16.08
N GLU A 238 -2.60 -16.36 -16.27
CA GLU A 238 -2.01 -15.35 -15.37
C GLU A 238 -2.58 -15.44 -13.95
N MET A 239 -3.89 -15.69 -13.82
CA MET A 239 -4.53 -15.91 -12.52
C MET A 239 -3.95 -17.14 -11.82
N HIS A 240 -3.75 -18.25 -12.54
CA HIS A 240 -3.13 -19.46 -11.99
C HIS A 240 -1.66 -19.22 -11.59
N ALA A 241 -0.89 -18.53 -12.44
CA ALA A 241 0.50 -18.20 -12.18
C ALA A 241 0.63 -17.31 -10.93
N ASN A 242 -0.19 -16.26 -10.84
CA ASN A 242 -0.17 -15.34 -9.70
C ASN A 242 -0.70 -16.00 -8.41
N ALA A 243 -1.72 -16.86 -8.49
CA ALA A 243 -2.17 -17.64 -7.33
C ALA A 243 -1.08 -18.59 -6.82
N SER A 244 -0.35 -19.25 -7.72
CA SER A 244 0.80 -20.09 -7.37
C SER A 244 1.90 -19.27 -6.67
N ALA A 245 2.25 -18.12 -7.27
CA ALA A 245 3.25 -17.21 -6.70
C ALA A 245 2.81 -16.66 -5.34
N ALA A 246 1.52 -16.35 -5.15
CA ALA A 246 0.97 -15.94 -3.87
C ALA A 246 1.18 -17.02 -2.79
N LEU A 247 0.77 -18.26 -3.07
CA LEU A 247 0.93 -19.39 -2.13
C LEU A 247 2.40 -19.62 -1.75
N ILE A 248 3.31 -19.55 -2.72
CA ILE A 248 4.76 -19.65 -2.48
C ILE A 248 5.26 -18.47 -1.64
N GLY A 249 4.78 -17.26 -1.93
CA GLY A 249 5.10 -16.05 -1.19
C GLY A 249 4.70 -16.18 0.28
N LEU A 250 3.48 -16.65 0.57
CA LEU A 250 2.99 -16.88 1.94
C LEU A 250 3.89 -17.84 2.73
N ILE A 251 4.36 -18.93 2.11
CA ILE A 251 5.30 -19.88 2.75
C ILE A 251 6.69 -19.23 2.97
N SER A 252 7.12 -18.40 2.02
CA SER A 252 8.45 -17.78 2.05
C SER A 252 8.55 -16.70 3.12
N THR A 253 7.52 -15.84 3.25
CA THR A 253 7.41 -14.81 4.30
C THR A 253 7.46 -15.46 5.69
N GLN A 254 6.79 -16.61 5.87
CA GLN A 254 6.86 -17.37 7.11
C GLN A 254 8.30 -17.76 7.49
N SER A 255 9.09 -18.24 6.53
CA SER A 255 10.45 -18.73 6.79
C SER A 255 11.38 -17.61 7.27
N GLN A 256 11.26 -16.40 6.72
CA GLN A 256 12.07 -15.25 7.12
C GLN A 256 11.71 -14.77 8.53
N SER A 257 10.42 -14.66 8.83
CA SER A 257 9.93 -14.23 10.15
C SER A 257 10.22 -15.26 11.26
N ALA A 258 10.32 -16.56 10.93
CA ALA A 258 10.67 -17.61 11.90
C ALA A 258 12.16 -17.57 12.33
N ILE A 259 13.06 -17.15 11.42
CA ILE A 259 14.49 -17.00 11.72
C ILE A 259 14.73 -15.81 12.67
N MET A 260 13.94 -14.74 12.53
CA MET A 260 14.03 -13.58 13.43
C MET A 260 13.44 -13.84 14.82
N SER A 261 12.63 -14.89 14.98
CA SER A 261 11.78 -15.09 16.16
C SER A 261 12.20 -16.26 17.05
N HIS A 262 13.51 -16.55 17.16
CA HIS A 262 14.06 -17.66 17.98
C HIS A 262 13.60 -17.71 19.46
N ASN A 263 12.87 -16.69 19.95
CA ASN A 263 12.32 -16.61 21.31
C ASN A 263 10.79 -16.40 21.39
N THR A 264 10.01 -16.46 20.30
CA THR A 264 8.55 -16.26 20.35
C THR A 264 7.77 -17.56 20.55
N SER A 265 6.73 -17.50 21.38
CA SER A 265 5.86 -18.64 21.75
C SER A 265 5.30 -19.42 20.55
N SER A 266 5.29 -20.77 20.66
CA SER A 266 4.73 -21.75 19.72
C SER A 266 3.32 -21.43 19.21
N ALA A 267 2.50 -20.74 20.02
CA ALA A 267 1.15 -20.34 19.66
C ALA A 267 1.10 -19.31 18.51
N MET A 268 2.11 -18.44 18.37
CA MET A 268 2.14 -17.43 17.30
C MET A 268 2.55 -18.01 15.96
N SER A 269 3.42 -19.03 15.95
CA SER A 269 3.77 -19.76 14.73
C SER A 269 2.56 -20.46 14.11
N SER A 270 1.55 -20.82 14.93
CA SER A 270 0.33 -21.49 14.46
C SER A 270 -0.69 -20.55 13.82
N ARG A 271 -0.53 -19.22 13.99
CA ARG A 271 -1.43 -18.18 13.47
C ARG A 271 -0.80 -17.43 12.28
N ARG A 272 -0.04 -18.09 11.43
CA ARG A 272 0.49 -17.49 10.20
C ARG A 272 -0.22 -18.10 9.01
N LEU A 273 -0.58 -17.30 8.01
CA LEU A 273 -1.31 -17.77 6.83
C LEU A 273 -0.56 -18.91 6.12
N GLY A 274 0.78 -18.86 6.08
CA GLY A 274 1.60 -19.94 5.51
C GLY A 274 1.35 -21.32 6.15
N CYS A 275 0.99 -21.38 7.44
CA CYS A 275 0.67 -22.64 8.12
C CYS A 275 -0.62 -23.28 7.63
N GLU A 276 -1.61 -22.48 7.19
CA GLU A 276 -2.90 -22.98 6.70
C GLU A 276 -2.73 -23.83 5.44
N LEU A 277 -1.74 -23.51 4.60
CA LEU A 277 -1.42 -24.29 3.40
C LEU A 277 -0.78 -25.65 3.73
N LEU A 278 -0.05 -25.73 4.84
CA LEU A 278 0.62 -26.96 5.30
C LEU A 278 -0.33 -27.95 6.00
N VAL A 279 -1.61 -27.58 6.17
CA VAL A 279 -2.64 -28.48 6.70
C VAL A 279 -3.03 -29.52 5.63
N PRO A 280 -3.21 -30.81 5.99
CA PRO A 280 -3.53 -31.86 5.02
C PRO A 280 -4.77 -31.56 4.15
N SER A 281 -5.81 -30.93 4.69
CA SER A 281 -7.02 -30.58 3.93
C SER A 281 -6.74 -29.59 2.80
N SER A 282 -5.96 -28.54 3.08
CA SER A 282 -5.59 -27.50 2.11
C SER A 282 -4.69 -28.08 1.03
N THR A 283 -3.73 -28.92 1.42
CA THR A 283 -2.85 -29.62 0.47
C THR A 283 -3.64 -30.56 -0.45
N VAL A 284 -4.58 -31.34 0.09
CA VAL A 284 -5.45 -32.21 -0.72
C VAL A 284 -6.32 -31.40 -1.67
N SER A 285 -6.91 -30.29 -1.21
CA SER A 285 -7.72 -29.39 -2.05
C SER A 285 -6.92 -28.80 -3.22
N LEU A 286 -5.70 -28.35 -2.95
CA LEU A 286 -4.79 -27.84 -3.97
C LEU A 286 -4.41 -28.93 -5.00
N LEU A 287 -4.08 -30.15 -4.55
CA LEU A 287 -3.79 -31.27 -5.44
C LEU A 287 -4.99 -31.64 -6.31
N ASP A 288 -6.18 -31.68 -5.72
CA ASP A 288 -7.41 -32.01 -6.45
C ASP A 288 -7.69 -30.99 -7.56
N LYS A 289 -7.56 -29.69 -7.28
CA LYS A 289 -7.80 -28.65 -8.29
C LYS A 289 -6.72 -28.62 -9.38
N THR A 290 -5.46 -28.84 -9.03
CA THR A 290 -4.34 -28.80 -9.99
C THR A 290 -4.22 -30.07 -10.83
N LEU A 291 -4.60 -31.24 -10.30
CA LEU A 291 -4.49 -32.52 -11.02
C LEU A 291 -5.76 -32.87 -11.82
N LYS A 292 -6.96 -32.48 -11.35
CA LYS A 292 -8.23 -32.80 -12.04
C LYS A 292 -8.55 -31.81 -13.17
N SER A 293 -8.02 -30.59 -13.14
CA SER A 293 -8.17 -29.64 -14.25
C SER A 293 -7.47 -30.09 -15.53
N GLY A 294 -6.42 -30.92 -15.42
CA GLY A 294 -5.68 -31.49 -16.55
C GLY A 294 -6.29 -32.74 -17.20
N SER A 295 -7.38 -33.32 -16.66
CA SER A 295 -7.99 -34.54 -17.21
C SER A 295 -9.20 -34.31 -18.13
N SER A 296 -9.41 -33.08 -18.58
CA SER A 296 -10.56 -32.67 -19.42
C SER A 296 -10.14 -32.15 -20.81
N SER A 297 -9.03 -32.63 -21.35
CA SER A 297 -8.52 -32.30 -22.69
C SER A 297 -8.62 -33.48 -23.64
#